data_AF-A0A1Z9PY37-F1
#
_entry.id   AF-A0A1Z9PY37-F1
#
_cell.length_a   1.000
_cell.length_b   1.000
_cell.length_c   1.000
_cell.angle_alpha   90.00
_cell.angle_beta   90.00
_cell.angle_gamma   90.00
#
_symmetry.space_group_name_H-M   'P 1'
#
loop_
_entity.id
_entity.type
_entity.pdbx_description
1 polymer ?
#
loop_
_entity_poly.entity_id
_entity_poly.type
_entity_poly.pdbx_seq_one_letter_code
_entity_poly.pdbx_strand_id
1 'polypeptide(L)'
;MGVHNMENINGKELFTGQYGVADEDAFQVDMVNHPPHYNKYGVECIEALRSACGEGFEYYLQGNVMKYLWRYRYKNGIEDLKKANWYLELLMETVDNGNKKS
;
A
#
# COMPACT_ATOMS: atom_id res chain seq x y z
N MET A 1 -25.97 26.32 48.86
CA MET A 1 -25.64 26.82 47.50
C MET A 1 -24.73 28.01 47.69
N GLY A 2 -23.47 28.11 47.27
CA GLY A 2 -22.47 27.26 46.63
C GLY A 2 -21.20 28.12 46.64
N VAL A 3 -20.04 27.54 46.97
CA VAL A 3 -18.75 28.25 46.99
C VAL A 3 -18.04 28.02 45.66
N HIS A 4 -17.41 29.04 45.08
CA HIS A 4 -16.44 28.90 43.99
C HIS A 4 -15.09 29.49 44.43
N ASN A 5 -14.11 28.61 44.57
CA ASN A 5 -12.68 28.90 44.63
C ASN A 5 -12.06 28.50 43.28
N MET A 6 -11.07 29.25 42.80
CA MET A 6 -9.78 28.66 42.42
C MET A 6 -8.69 29.72 42.29
N GLU A 7 -7.77 29.78 43.27
CA GLU A 7 -6.46 30.39 43.11
C GLU A 7 -5.39 29.28 42.88
N ASN A 8 -4.58 29.51 41.85
CA ASN A 8 -3.14 29.24 41.61
C ASN A 8 -2.41 28.06 42.32
N ILE A 9 -1.62 27.28 41.55
CA ILE A 9 -0.28 26.82 41.95
C ILE A 9 0.58 26.40 40.73
N ASN A 10 1.83 26.89 40.69
CA ASN A 10 3.01 26.44 39.91
C ASN A 10 3.30 27.13 38.57
N GLY A 11 4.05 28.24 38.67
CA GLY A 11 4.49 29.09 37.57
C GLY A 11 5.53 28.50 36.63
N LYS A 12 5.51 29.01 35.39
CA LYS A 12 6.64 29.03 34.46
C LYS A 12 6.59 30.35 33.71
N GLU A 13 7.69 31.08 33.80
CA GLU A 13 7.90 32.44 33.32
C GLU A 13 7.89 32.54 31.78
N LEU A 14 7.59 33.74 31.31
CA LEU A 14 7.98 34.25 30.00
C LEU A 14 9.52 34.20 29.89
N PHE A 15 10.06 33.45 28.93
CA PHE A 15 11.46 33.61 28.52
C PHE A 15 11.55 33.75 27.01
N THR A 16 11.80 34.98 26.57
CA THR A 16 12.25 35.34 25.23
C THR A 16 13.69 34.82 25.06
N GLY A 17 13.88 33.82 24.20
CA GLY A 17 15.18 33.18 23.98
C GLY A 17 15.45 32.89 22.50
N GLN A 18 16.08 33.87 21.86
CA GLN A 18 17.06 33.82 20.75
C GLN A 18 17.03 32.66 19.72
N TYR A 19 16.81 33.06 18.47
CA TYR A 19 16.96 32.30 17.22
C TYR A 19 18.39 31.74 17.01
N GLY A 20 18.47 30.49 16.55
CA GLY A 20 19.60 29.78 15.97
C GLY A 20 19.22 28.30 15.94
N VAL A 21 19.15 27.56 14.83
CA VAL A 21 19.96 27.51 13.61
C VAL A 21 19.08 26.92 12.50
N ALA A 22 19.35 27.31 11.25
CA ALA A 22 18.72 26.79 10.05
C ALA A 22 19.03 25.30 9.85
N ASP A 23 18.01 24.51 9.51
CA ASP A 23 18.07 23.36 8.60
C ASP A 23 16.67 22.74 8.49
N GLU A 24 15.85 23.24 7.56
CA GLU A 24 14.65 22.54 7.11
C GLU A 24 14.50 22.68 5.59
N ASP A 25 15.40 22.00 4.85
CA ASP A 25 15.10 21.56 3.48
C ASP A 25 14.74 20.07 3.54
N ALA A 26 13.62 19.78 4.22
CA ALA A 26 13.03 18.44 4.21
C ALA A 26 12.21 18.30 2.92
N PHE A 27 12.85 17.74 1.88
CA PHE A 27 12.18 17.25 0.67
C PHE A 27 11.15 16.18 1.08
N GLN A 28 9.92 16.62 1.37
CA GLN A 28 8.79 15.76 1.70
C GLN A 28 8.44 14.95 0.45
N VAL A 29 8.92 13.70 0.39
CA VAL A 29 8.49 12.74 -0.62
C VAL A 29 7.01 12.45 -0.35
N ASP A 30 6.16 12.93 -1.25
CA ASP A 30 4.72 12.67 -1.22
C ASP A 30 4.44 11.20 -1.54
N MET A 31 4.38 10.40 -0.47
CA MET A 31 4.05 8.97 -0.51
C MET A 31 2.58 8.71 -0.84
N VAL A 32 1.75 9.76 -0.91
CA VAL A 32 0.30 9.64 -1.06
C VAL A 32 -0.14 9.88 -2.50
N ASN A 33 0.40 10.90 -3.16
CA ASN A 33 0.01 11.21 -4.54
C ASN A 33 0.93 10.57 -5.60
N HIS A 34 2.17 10.20 -5.24
CA HIS A 34 3.11 9.55 -6.16
C HIS A 34 4.05 8.53 -5.47
N PRO A 35 3.57 7.38 -4.97
CA PRO A 35 4.47 6.29 -4.61
C PRO A 35 5.25 5.81 -5.87
N PRO A 36 6.60 5.91 -5.90
CA PRO A 36 7.42 5.58 -7.08
C PRO A 36 7.45 4.09 -7.44
N HIS A 37 6.92 3.25 -6.56
CA HIS A 37 6.93 1.80 -6.71
C HIS A 37 5.56 1.34 -7.20
N TYR A 38 5.48 0.85 -8.44
CA TYR A 38 4.66 -0.28 -8.93
C TYR A 38 4.42 -0.22 -10.44
N ASN A 39 4.52 0.97 -11.06
CA ASN A 39 4.08 1.16 -12.44
C ASN A 39 5.12 0.84 -13.53
N LYS A 40 6.36 0.50 -13.19
CA LYS A 40 7.41 0.23 -14.18
C LYS A 40 7.81 -1.24 -14.36
N TYR A 41 7.39 -2.12 -13.44
CA TYR A 41 7.91 -3.48 -13.35
C TYR A 41 6.84 -4.57 -13.23
N GLY A 42 5.54 -4.25 -13.28
CA GLY A 42 4.48 -5.22 -13.00
C GLY A 42 4.50 -6.44 -13.93
N VAL A 43 4.73 -6.22 -15.23
CA VAL A 43 4.87 -7.29 -16.23
C VAL A 43 6.25 -7.96 -16.12
N GLU A 44 7.33 -7.20 -16.00
CA GLU A 44 8.68 -7.81 -15.88
C GLU A 44 8.82 -8.68 -14.63
N CYS A 45 8.24 -8.25 -13.50
CA CYS A 45 8.25 -9.00 -12.25
C CYS A 45 7.33 -10.21 -12.32
N ILE A 46 6.14 -10.10 -12.93
CA ILE A 46 5.24 -11.24 -13.07
C ILE A 46 5.81 -12.31 -14.01
N GLU A 47 6.54 -11.90 -15.05
CA GLU A 47 7.23 -12.83 -15.96
C GLU A 47 8.45 -13.49 -15.30
N ALA A 48 9.18 -12.76 -14.43
CA ALA A 48 10.21 -13.37 -13.59
C ALA A 48 9.62 -14.39 -12.61
N LEU A 49 8.49 -14.08 -11.98
CA LEU A 49 7.74 -15.00 -11.11
C LEU A 49 7.23 -16.22 -11.89
N ARG A 50 6.70 -16.03 -13.09
CA ARG A 50 6.28 -17.12 -13.99
C ARG A 50 7.44 -18.08 -14.26
N SER A 51 8.61 -17.53 -14.59
CA SER A 51 9.82 -18.31 -14.84
C SER A 51 10.32 -19.04 -13.58
N ALA A 52 10.27 -18.38 -12.43
CA ALA A 52 10.73 -18.94 -11.15
C ALA A 52 9.79 -20.03 -10.59
N CYS A 53 8.48 -19.86 -10.76
CA CYS A 53 7.47 -20.77 -10.22
C CYS A 53 7.16 -21.95 -11.14
N GLY A 54 7.40 -21.84 -12.46
CA GLY A 54 7.06 -22.89 -13.43
C GLY A 54 5.57 -23.28 -13.33
N GLU A 55 5.30 -24.58 -13.18
CA GLU A 55 3.93 -25.11 -12.97
C GLU A 55 3.26 -24.53 -11.71
N GLY A 56 4.04 -24.08 -10.72
CA GLY A 56 3.54 -23.47 -9.49
C GLY A 56 2.93 -22.07 -9.68
N PHE A 57 3.13 -21.45 -10.85
CA PHE A 57 2.69 -20.08 -11.11
C PHE A 57 1.16 -19.95 -11.07
N GLU A 58 0.41 -20.97 -11.51
CA GLU A 58 -1.05 -20.95 -11.47
C GLU A 58 -1.57 -20.81 -10.03
N TYR A 59 -0.98 -21.51 -9.07
CA TYR A 59 -1.37 -21.42 -7.66
C TYR A 59 -1.09 -20.04 -7.06
N TYR A 60 0.00 -19.39 -7.49
CA TYR A 60 0.28 -18.01 -7.11
C TYR A 60 -0.82 -17.05 -7.61
N LEU A 61 -1.27 -17.21 -8.85
CA LEU A 61 -2.36 -16.40 -9.40
C LEU A 61 -3.68 -16.67 -8.66
N GLN A 62 -4.05 -17.94 -8.46
CA GLN A 62 -5.25 -18.34 -7.72
C GLN A 62 -5.28 -17.75 -6.30
N GLY A 63 -4.17 -17.82 -5.58
CA GLY A 63 -4.06 -17.23 -4.24
C GLY A 63 -4.26 -15.72 -4.23
N ASN A 64 -3.77 -15.02 -5.26
CA ASN A 64 -3.99 -13.58 -5.41
C ASN A 64 -5.45 -13.24 -5.70
N VAL A 65 -6.11 -13.98 -6.60
CA VAL A 65 -7.56 -13.81 -6.88
C VAL A 65 -8.35 -13.95 -5.57
N MET A 66 -8.14 -15.04 -4.83
CA MET A 66 -8.85 -15.29 -3.58
C MET A 66 -8.57 -14.20 -2.52
N LYS A 67 -7.31 -13.79 -2.39
CA LYS A 67 -6.90 -12.71 -1.48
C LYS A 67 -7.69 -11.42 -1.72
N TYR A 68 -7.82 -11.01 -2.99
CA TYR A 68 -8.53 -9.77 -3.32
C TYR A 68 -10.06 -9.92 -3.21
N LEU A 69 -10.62 -11.08 -3.55
CA LEU A 69 -12.03 -11.38 -3.33
C LEU A 69 -12.40 -11.47 -1.84
N TRP A 70 -11.48 -11.83 -0.96
CA TRP A 70 -11.74 -11.75 0.48
C TRP A 70 -11.70 -10.29 0.95
N ARG A 71 -10.70 -9.53 0.50
CA ARG A 71 -10.35 -8.22 1.07
C ARG A 71 -11.27 -7.07 0.65
N TYR A 72 -11.95 -7.17 -0.50
CA TYR A 72 -12.63 -6.01 -1.09
C TYR A 72 -13.67 -5.37 -0.18
N ARG A 73 -14.38 -6.15 0.65
CA ARG A 73 -15.46 -5.62 1.50
C ARG A 73 -14.98 -4.69 2.61
N TYR A 74 -13.72 -4.81 3.04
CA TYR A 74 -13.23 -4.15 4.26
C TYR A 74 -11.90 -3.40 4.09
N LYS A 75 -11.30 -3.36 2.89
CA LYS A 75 -10.06 -2.60 2.63
C LYS A 75 -10.18 -1.61 1.47
N ASN A 76 -10.15 -2.09 0.23
CA ASN A 76 -10.02 -1.21 -0.95
C ASN A 76 -11.21 -1.27 -1.93
N GLY A 77 -12.31 -1.96 -1.59
CA GLY A 77 -13.51 -1.98 -2.42
C GLY A 77 -13.25 -2.44 -3.85
N ILE A 78 -13.73 -1.65 -4.81
CA ILE A 78 -13.64 -1.93 -6.24
C ILE A 78 -12.20 -2.11 -6.75
N GLU A 79 -11.19 -1.49 -6.13
CA GLU A 79 -9.81 -1.65 -6.56
C GLU A 79 -9.30 -3.08 -6.35
N ASP A 80 -9.71 -3.74 -5.27
CA ASP A 80 -9.37 -5.14 -5.04
C ASP A 80 -10.08 -6.03 -6.06
N LEU A 81 -11.34 -5.72 -6.42
CA LEU A 81 -12.05 -6.45 -7.48
C LEU A 81 -11.36 -6.30 -8.83
N LYS A 82 -10.88 -5.10 -9.18
CA LYS A 82 -10.08 -4.88 -10.40
C LYS A 82 -8.78 -5.68 -10.39
N LYS A 83 -8.08 -5.73 -9.25
CA LYS A 83 -6.89 -6.57 -9.08
C LYS A 83 -7.23 -8.06 -9.22
N ALA A 84 -8.32 -8.53 -8.61
CA ALA A 84 -8.78 -9.90 -8.74
C ALA A 84 -9.04 -10.26 -10.22
N ASN A 85 -9.72 -9.39 -10.96
CA ASN A 85 -9.99 -9.59 -12.38
C ASN A 85 -8.70 -9.69 -13.20
N TRP A 86 -7.73 -8.81 -12.96
CA TRP A 86 -6.43 -8.85 -13.66
C TRP A 86 -5.67 -10.18 -13.42
N TYR A 87 -5.64 -10.66 -12.17
CA TYR A 87 -5.02 -11.96 -11.85
C TYR A 87 -5.79 -13.14 -12.48
N LEU A 88 -7.11 -13.02 -12.61
CA LEU A 88 -7.94 -14.04 -13.26
C LEU A 88 -7.68 -14.08 -14.78
N GLU A 89 -7.61 -12.93 -15.44
CA GLU A 89 -7.26 -12.83 -16.87
C GLU A 89 -5.90 -13.46 -17.14
N LEU A 90 -4.90 -13.17 -16.30
CA LEU A 90 -3.56 -13.76 -16.43
C LEU A 90 -3.55 -15.28 -16.21
N LEU A 91 -4.41 -15.78 -15.31
CA LEU A 91 -4.56 -17.22 -15.09
C LEU A 91 -5.18 -17.89 -16.31
N MET A 92 -6.23 -17.29 -16.91
CA MET A 92 -6.83 -17.78 -18.14
C MET A 92 -5.81 -17.84 -19.28
N GLU A 93 -4.99 -16.80 -19.44
CA GLU A 93 -3.91 -16.78 -20.44
C GLU A 93 -2.87 -17.89 -20.17
N THR A 94 -2.49 -18.08 -18.91
CA THR A 94 -1.50 -19.10 -18.52
C THR A 94 -1.99 -20.51 -18.88
N VAL A 95 -3.25 -20.81 -18.58
CA VAL A 95 -3.87 -22.12 -18.88
C VAL A 95 -4.06 -22.31 -20.39
N ASP A 96 -4.55 -21.30 -21.11
CA ASP A 96 -4.74 -21.37 -22.56
C ASP A 96 -3.41 -21.58 -23.31
N ASN A 97 -2.35 -20.89 -22.88
CA ASN A 97 -1.00 -21.07 -23.43
C ASN A 97 -0.39 -22.43 -23.09
N GLY A 98 -0.74 -23.01 -21.93
CA GLY A 98 -0.39 -24.40 -21.58
C GLY A 98 -1.07 -25.40 -22.50
N ASN A 99 -2.37 -25.21 -22.79
CA ASN A 99 -3.16 -26.10 -23.64
C ASN A 99 -2.72 -26.09 -25.12
N LYS A 100 -2.19 -24.96 -25.62
CA LYS A 100 -1.68 -24.85 -27.00
C LYS A 100 -0.32 -25.49 -27.23
N LYS A 101 0.41 -25.84 -26.17
CA LYS A 101 1.73 -26.50 -26.24
C LYS A 101 1.66 -28.03 -26.17
N SER A 102 0.47 -28.61 -25.98
CA SER A 102 0.26 -30.05 -25.86
C SER A 102 -0.32 -30.70 -27.12
#